data_AF-A0A497MUC2-F1
#
_entry.id   AF-A0A497MUC2-F1
#
_cell.length_a   1.000
_cell.length_b   1.000
_cell.length_c   1.000
_cell.angle_alpha   90.00
_cell.angle_beta   90.00
_cell.angle_gamma   90.00
#
_symmetry.space_group_name_H-M   'P 1'
#
loop_
_entity.id
_entity.type
_entity.pdbx_description
1 polymer ?
#
loop_
_entity_poly.entity_id
_entity_poly.type
_entity_poly.pdbx_seq_one_letter_code
_entity_poly.pdbx_strand_id
1 'polypeptide(L)'
;MLVELHLFSTKSLLTAFLSRERSDLGVSSSEMGEGFFAMHDAWRGFPRILVSLDRLLELPALVQVGGLRHEAAHSILHGSPEYYIFPMPPSLAELGRRFSLSLEVLTDLLYLLSIAVKDYEATRLLYGGGYVEDQAEYVQYLLEPSGEEVAAWSLSRGRAVAELLYLASQFKVLACASPLLEDNSL
;
A
#
# COMPACT_ATOMS: atom_id res chain seq x y z
N MET A 1 -13.19 18.36 4.70
CA MET A 1 -12.83 16.97 4.99
C MET A 1 -11.96 16.98 6.24
N LEU A 2 -12.27 16.14 7.23
CA LEU A 2 -11.44 15.95 8.43
C LEU A 2 -10.50 14.77 8.16
N VAL A 3 -9.22 14.92 8.46
CA VAL A 3 -8.22 13.83 8.39
C VAL A 3 -7.61 13.70 9.78
N GLU A 4 -7.56 12.48 10.31
CA GLU A 4 -6.86 12.22 11.56
C GLU A 4 -5.40 11.87 11.30
N LEU A 5 -4.50 12.46 12.07
CA LEU A 5 -3.07 12.13 12.05
C LEU A 5 -2.69 11.42 13.34
N HIS A 6 -2.20 10.19 13.21
CA HIS A 6 -1.75 9.36 14.32
C HIS A 6 -0.24 9.18 14.23
N LEU A 7 0.48 9.70 15.24
CA LEU A 7 1.94 9.62 15.29
C LEU A 7 2.36 8.59 16.34
N PHE A 8 3.15 7.62 15.92
CA PHE A 8 3.69 6.57 16.77
C PHE A 8 5.20 6.74 16.89
N SER A 9 5.73 6.64 18.09
CA SER A 9 7.18 6.79 18.29
C SER A 9 7.98 5.64 17.70
N THR A 10 7.39 4.45 17.55
CA THR A 10 8.06 3.26 16.99
C THR A 10 7.20 2.45 16.04
N LYS A 11 7.83 1.72 15.10
CA LYS A 11 7.15 0.79 14.18
C LYS A 11 6.32 -0.23 14.94
N SER A 12 6.86 -0.77 16.03
CA SER A 12 6.17 -1.77 16.85
C SER A 12 4.88 -1.25 17.48
N LEU A 13 4.82 0.03 17.87
CA LEU A 13 3.59 0.62 18.42
C LEU A 13 2.53 0.82 17.34
N LEU A 14 2.94 1.26 16.14
CA LEU A 14 2.07 1.36 14.98
C LEU A 14 1.50 -0.02 14.60
N THR A 15 2.35 -1.04 14.46
CA THR A 15 1.93 -2.41 14.15
C THR A 15 0.96 -2.96 15.20
N ALA A 16 1.26 -2.80 16.49
CA ALA A 16 0.38 -3.24 17.57
C ALA A 16 -0.98 -2.52 17.55
N PHE A 17 -1.01 -1.25 17.16
CA PHE A 17 -2.25 -0.50 17.00
C PHE A 17 -3.08 -1.03 15.83
N LEU A 18 -2.47 -1.22 14.65
CA LEU A 18 -3.15 -1.72 13.46
C LEU A 18 -3.70 -3.13 13.64
N SER A 19 -2.93 -4.01 14.27
CA SER A 19 -3.37 -5.39 14.55
C SER A 19 -4.64 -5.40 15.42
N ARG A 20 -4.72 -4.51 16.43
CA ARG A 20 -5.94 -4.32 17.23
C ARG A 20 -7.10 -3.77 16.40
N GLU A 21 -6.87 -2.72 15.61
CA GLU A 21 -7.91 -2.13 14.75
C GLU A 21 -8.50 -3.15 13.77
N ARG A 22 -7.67 -3.98 13.14
CA ARG A 22 -8.12 -5.03 12.22
C ARG A 22 -8.96 -6.09 12.92
N SER A 23 -8.49 -6.53 14.10
CA SER A 23 -9.22 -7.50 14.92
C SER A 23 -10.59 -6.96 15.33
N ASP A 24 -10.67 -5.72 15.79
CA ASP A 24 -11.91 -5.08 16.24
C ASP A 24 -12.93 -4.89 15.10
N LEU A 25 -12.45 -4.68 13.87
CA LEU A 25 -13.28 -4.40 12.70
C LEU A 25 -13.51 -5.62 11.80
N GLY A 26 -12.91 -6.77 12.11
CA GLY A 26 -13.04 -8.00 11.32
C GLY A 26 -12.50 -7.87 9.89
N VAL A 27 -11.41 -7.11 9.70
CA VAL A 27 -10.78 -6.94 8.37
C VAL A 27 -10.25 -8.28 7.89
N SER A 28 -10.70 -8.71 6.71
CA SER A 28 -10.48 -10.08 6.20
C SER A 28 -9.19 -10.29 5.41
N SER A 29 -8.51 -9.22 4.99
CA SER A 29 -7.23 -9.31 4.26
C SER A 29 -6.08 -9.64 5.20
N SER A 30 -5.14 -10.46 4.76
CA SER A 30 -3.93 -10.77 5.53
C SER A 30 -3.05 -9.53 5.80
N GLU A 31 -2.09 -9.64 6.74
CA GLU A 31 -1.19 -8.55 7.18
C GLU A 31 -0.15 -8.16 6.12
N MET A 32 -0.59 -7.88 4.90
CA MET A 32 0.25 -7.50 3.79
C MET A 32 0.43 -5.97 3.79
N GLY A 33 1.68 -5.52 4.00
CA GLY A 33 2.05 -4.10 3.92
C GLY A 33 2.48 -3.42 5.23
N GLU A 34 2.81 -4.16 6.30
CA GLU A 34 3.19 -3.57 7.60
C GLU A 34 4.64 -3.02 7.69
N GLY A 35 5.28 -2.80 6.54
CA GLY A 35 6.66 -2.32 6.45
C GLY A 35 6.81 -0.80 6.30
N PHE A 36 5.73 -0.08 6.00
CA PHE A 36 5.81 1.34 5.62
C PHE A 36 5.99 2.27 6.81
N PHE A 37 6.69 3.39 6.60
CA PHE A 37 6.88 4.43 7.63
C PHE A 37 5.64 5.32 7.79
N ALA A 38 4.76 5.36 6.79
CA ALA A 38 3.47 6.03 6.82
C ALA A 38 2.44 5.20 6.06
N MET A 39 1.17 5.32 6.43
CA MET A 39 0.07 4.66 5.72
C MET A 39 -1.26 5.37 5.92
N HIS A 40 -2.19 5.11 5.01
CA HIS A 40 -3.56 5.61 5.03
C HIS A 40 -4.59 4.48 5.17
N ASP A 41 -5.59 4.69 6.01
CA ASP A 41 -6.82 3.92 6.02
C ASP A 41 -8.06 4.80 6.22
N ALA A 42 -9.23 4.24 5.93
CA ALA A 42 -10.52 4.87 6.23
C ALA A 42 -11.48 3.92 6.97
N TRP A 43 -10.96 2.94 7.71
CA TRP A 43 -11.74 1.82 8.25
C TRP A 43 -12.85 2.26 9.21
N ARG A 44 -12.64 3.37 9.92
CA ARG A 44 -13.58 3.94 10.91
C ARG A 44 -14.59 4.92 10.30
N GLY A 45 -14.63 5.07 8.97
CA GLY A 45 -15.54 5.97 8.26
C GLY A 45 -14.98 7.36 7.94
N PHE A 46 -13.72 7.61 8.27
CA PHE A 46 -13.01 8.86 7.98
C PHE A 46 -11.52 8.55 7.70
N PRO A 47 -10.83 9.37 6.88
CA PRO A 47 -9.44 9.12 6.53
C PRO A 47 -8.50 9.35 7.71
N ARG A 48 -7.55 8.42 7.85
CA ARG A 48 -6.50 8.46 8.87
C ARG A 48 -5.15 8.28 8.20
N ILE A 49 -4.18 9.07 8.63
CA ILE A 49 -2.77 8.90 8.27
C ILE A 49 -2.05 8.46 9.54
N LEU A 50 -1.40 7.31 9.48
CA LEU A 50 -0.65 6.72 10.58
C LEU A 50 0.83 6.73 10.24
N VAL A 51 1.67 7.22 11.15
CA VAL A 51 3.10 7.46 10.89
C VAL A 51 3.96 6.88 12.00
N SER A 52 5.00 6.15 11.61
CA SER A 52 6.07 5.67 12.46
C SER A 52 7.23 6.67 12.46
N LEU A 53 7.41 7.40 13.57
CA LEU A 53 8.39 8.49 13.64
C LEU A 53 9.84 8.01 13.57
N ASP A 54 10.17 6.90 14.24
CA ASP A 54 11.49 6.27 14.14
C ASP A 54 11.89 5.97 12.69
N ARG A 55 10.97 5.37 11.92
CA ARG A 55 11.18 5.03 10.51
C ARG A 55 11.21 6.26 9.62
N LEU A 56 10.29 7.21 9.82
CA LEU A 56 10.24 8.44 9.03
C LEU A 56 11.54 9.24 9.18
N LEU A 57 12.03 9.41 10.41
CA LEU A 57 13.18 10.25 10.71
C LEU A 57 14.53 9.66 10.23
N GLU A 58 14.56 8.36 9.90
CA GLU A 58 15.72 7.70 9.28
C GLU A 58 15.87 8.04 7.78
N LEU A 59 14.84 8.59 7.14
CA LEU A 59 14.79 8.77 5.69
C LEU A 59 15.28 10.15 5.24
N PRO A 60 15.74 10.29 3.98
CA PRO A 60 15.98 11.60 3.38
C PRO A 60 14.74 12.49 3.39
N ALA A 61 14.93 13.80 3.53
CA ALA A 61 13.82 14.75 3.68
C ALA A 61 12.79 14.71 2.52
N LEU A 62 13.26 14.51 1.28
CA LEU A 62 12.36 14.40 0.11
C LEU A 62 11.50 13.13 0.16
N VAL A 63 12.07 12.00 0.58
CA VAL A 63 11.33 10.74 0.79
C VAL A 63 10.29 10.89 1.88
N GLN A 64 10.63 11.57 2.99
CA GLN A 64 9.68 11.86 4.07
C GLN A 64 8.47 12.66 3.58
N VAL A 65 8.74 13.78 2.90
CA VAL A 65 7.69 14.66 2.36
C VAL A 65 6.88 13.95 1.29
N GLY A 66 7.54 13.20 0.40
CA GLY A 66 6.91 12.46 -0.68
C GLY A 66 5.94 11.41 -0.16
N GLY A 67 6.36 10.57 0.80
CA GLY A 67 5.49 9.56 1.39
C GLY A 67 4.33 10.17 2.19
N LEU A 68 4.58 11.23 2.98
CA LEU A 68 3.48 11.90 3.71
C LEU A 68 2.45 12.53 2.76
N ARG A 69 2.89 13.12 1.65
CA ARG A 69 1.99 13.64 0.61
C ARG A 69 1.24 12.53 -0.11
N HIS A 70 1.88 11.38 -0.34
CA HIS A 70 1.24 10.20 -0.91
C HIS A 70 0.05 9.73 -0.05
N GLU A 71 0.25 9.61 1.26
CA GLU A 71 -0.85 9.28 2.18
C GLU A 71 -1.90 10.39 2.27
N ALA A 72 -1.50 11.66 2.15
CA ALA A 72 -2.44 12.76 2.06
C ALA A 72 -3.29 12.70 0.76
N ALA A 73 -2.71 12.31 -0.37
CA ALA A 73 -3.45 12.09 -1.61
C ALA A 73 -4.46 10.95 -1.46
N HIS A 74 -4.11 9.87 -0.75
CA HIS A 74 -5.07 8.83 -0.41
C HIS A 74 -6.22 9.35 0.46
N SER A 75 -5.99 10.29 1.38
CA SER A 75 -7.09 10.89 2.15
C SER A 75 -8.09 11.66 1.27
N ILE A 76 -7.61 12.27 0.18
CA ILE A 76 -8.43 13.02 -0.78
C ILE A 76 -9.22 12.07 -1.70
N LEU A 77 -8.54 11.05 -2.22
CA LEU A 77 -9.12 10.15 -3.23
C LEU A 77 -9.88 8.98 -2.63
N HIS A 78 -9.42 8.45 -1.50
CA HIS A 78 -9.83 7.15 -0.94
C HIS A 78 -10.28 7.24 0.53
N GLY A 79 -10.72 8.42 0.98
CA GLY A 79 -10.98 8.72 2.39
C GLY A 79 -12.25 8.12 2.98
N SER A 80 -12.85 7.11 2.35
CA SER A 80 -14.07 6.47 2.84
C SER A 80 -14.06 4.96 2.66
N PRO A 81 -14.82 4.18 3.46
CA PRO A 81 -14.83 2.73 3.40
C PRO A 81 -15.22 2.15 2.05
N GLU A 82 -16.02 2.86 1.25
CA GLU A 82 -16.49 2.41 -0.06
C GLU A 82 -15.33 2.13 -1.03
N TYR A 83 -14.18 2.80 -0.86
CA TYR A 83 -12.95 2.54 -1.63
C TYR A 83 -12.20 1.26 -1.22
N TYR A 84 -12.78 0.48 -0.30
CA TYR A 84 -12.24 -0.80 0.18
C TYR A 84 -13.23 -1.96 -0.05
N ILE A 85 -14.44 -1.68 -0.55
CA ILE A 85 -15.50 -2.69 -0.73
C ILE A 85 -15.64 -2.99 -2.21
N PHE A 86 -15.07 -4.12 -2.63
CA PHE A 86 -15.10 -4.57 -4.02
C PHE A 86 -15.81 -5.91 -4.14
N PRO A 87 -16.78 -6.07 -5.07
CA PRO A 87 -17.27 -7.39 -5.42
C PRO A 87 -16.16 -8.19 -6.11
N MET A 88 -16.13 -9.51 -5.89
CA MET A 88 -15.17 -10.39 -6.57
C MET A 88 -15.35 -10.29 -8.10
N PRO A 89 -14.33 -9.82 -8.85
CA PRO A 89 -14.43 -9.70 -10.30
C PRO A 89 -14.65 -11.08 -10.95
N PRO A 90 -15.52 -11.21 -11.97
CA PRO A 90 -15.75 -12.49 -12.64
C PRO A 90 -14.49 -13.13 -13.22
N SER A 91 -13.56 -12.31 -13.72
CA SER A 91 -12.26 -12.76 -14.23
C SER A 91 -11.38 -13.37 -13.13
N LEU A 92 -11.34 -12.74 -11.94
CA LEU A 92 -10.58 -13.25 -10.80
C LEU A 92 -11.22 -14.53 -10.23
N ALA A 93 -12.55 -14.58 -10.18
CA ALA A 93 -13.29 -15.79 -9.78
C ALA A 93 -13.03 -16.98 -10.75
N GLU A 94 -12.94 -16.71 -12.05
CA GLU A 94 -12.62 -17.73 -13.06
C GLU A 94 -11.19 -18.24 -12.90
N LEU A 95 -10.21 -17.35 -12.66
CA LEU A 95 -8.84 -17.74 -12.32
C LEU A 95 -8.82 -18.63 -11.06
N GLY A 96 -9.59 -18.26 -10.04
CA GLY A 96 -9.73 -19.06 -8.83
C GLY A 96 -10.21 -20.49 -9.09
N ARG A 97 -11.23 -20.66 -9.93
CA ARG A 97 -11.70 -21.99 -10.35
C ARG A 97 -10.66 -22.75 -11.15
N ARG A 98 -10.03 -22.09 -12.13
CA ARG A 98 -9.05 -22.70 -13.04
C ARG A 98 -7.81 -23.21 -12.32
N PHE A 99 -7.36 -22.51 -11.30
CA PHE A 99 -6.13 -22.81 -10.55
C PHE A 99 -6.41 -23.37 -9.15
N SER A 100 -7.66 -23.68 -8.82
CA SER A 100 -8.08 -24.19 -7.51
C SER A 100 -7.60 -23.33 -6.33
N LEU A 101 -7.66 -22.01 -6.47
CA LEU A 101 -7.25 -21.07 -5.42
C LEU A 101 -8.36 -20.95 -4.36
N SER A 102 -7.96 -20.83 -3.09
CA SER A 102 -8.90 -20.58 -2.00
C SER A 102 -9.52 -19.19 -2.11
N LEU A 103 -10.70 -19.00 -1.51
CA LEU A 103 -11.34 -17.68 -1.43
C LEU A 103 -10.45 -16.65 -0.70
N GLU A 104 -9.68 -17.09 0.28
CA GLU A 104 -8.70 -16.28 1.01
C GLU A 104 -7.65 -15.71 0.05
N VAL A 105 -7.02 -16.56 -0.78
CA VAL A 105 -6.03 -16.12 -1.78
C VAL A 105 -6.64 -15.16 -2.79
N LEU A 106 -7.89 -15.40 -3.23
CA LEU A 106 -8.57 -14.48 -4.15
C LEU A 106 -8.88 -13.13 -3.51
N THR A 107 -9.23 -13.12 -2.22
CA THR A 107 -9.47 -11.90 -1.45
C THR A 107 -8.19 -11.09 -1.30
N ASP A 108 -7.08 -11.75 -0.96
CA ASP A 108 -5.77 -11.10 -0.85
C ASP A 108 -5.30 -10.55 -2.20
N LEU A 109 -5.49 -11.30 -3.29
CA LEU A 109 -5.18 -10.80 -4.64
C LEU A 109 -6.00 -9.56 -5.01
N LEU A 110 -7.31 -9.59 -4.74
CA LEU A 110 -8.18 -8.45 -4.99
C LEU A 110 -7.73 -7.22 -4.18
N TYR A 111 -7.38 -7.44 -2.91
CA TYR A 111 -6.86 -6.40 -2.03
C TYR A 111 -5.55 -5.80 -2.58
N LEU A 112 -4.55 -6.62 -2.90
CA LEU A 112 -3.26 -6.15 -3.44
C LEU A 112 -3.42 -5.37 -4.75
N LEU A 113 -4.26 -5.87 -5.67
CA LEU A 113 -4.56 -5.18 -6.92
C LEU A 113 -5.29 -3.85 -6.68
N SER A 114 -6.22 -3.80 -5.73
CA SER A 114 -6.92 -2.57 -5.37
C SER A 114 -5.95 -1.51 -4.82
N ILE A 115 -4.99 -1.92 -3.99
CA ILE A 115 -3.95 -1.00 -3.48
C ILE A 115 -3.09 -0.48 -4.63
N ALA A 116 -2.68 -1.34 -5.58
CA ALA A 116 -1.88 -0.90 -6.71
C ALA A 116 -2.60 0.17 -7.55
N VAL A 117 -3.90 0.01 -7.81
CA VAL A 117 -4.70 1.03 -8.50
C VAL A 117 -4.75 2.33 -7.69
N LYS A 118 -4.97 2.25 -6.38
CA LYS A 118 -5.02 3.42 -5.50
C LYS A 118 -3.69 4.17 -5.48
N ASP A 119 -2.57 3.46 -5.45
CA ASP A 119 -1.24 4.05 -5.48
C ASP A 119 -0.97 4.77 -6.80
N TYR A 120 -1.33 4.15 -7.94
CA TYR A 120 -1.29 4.82 -9.23
C TYR A 120 -2.10 6.13 -9.23
N GLU A 121 -3.33 6.11 -8.70
CA GLU A 121 -4.19 7.29 -8.66
C GLU A 121 -3.63 8.40 -7.75
N ALA A 122 -3.03 8.03 -6.62
CA ALA A 122 -2.39 8.98 -5.71
C ALA A 122 -1.17 9.66 -6.36
N THR A 123 -0.25 8.88 -6.94
CA THR A 123 0.92 9.46 -7.62
C THR A 123 0.50 10.29 -8.82
N ARG A 124 -0.50 9.86 -9.59
CA ARG A 124 -1.03 10.65 -10.72
C ARG A 124 -1.62 11.99 -10.27
N LEU A 125 -2.35 12.01 -9.15
CA LEU A 125 -2.89 13.25 -8.59
C LEU A 125 -1.76 14.20 -8.17
N LEU A 126 -0.75 13.69 -7.47
CA LEU A 126 0.36 14.49 -6.97
C LEU A 126 1.24 15.01 -8.12
N TYR A 127 1.53 14.16 -9.10
CA TYR A 127 2.23 14.53 -10.32
C TYR A 127 1.50 15.64 -11.08
N GLY A 128 0.19 15.47 -11.34
CA GLY A 128 -0.63 16.49 -11.97
C GLY A 128 -0.76 17.78 -11.15
N GLY A 129 -0.53 17.71 -9.84
CA GLY A 129 -0.45 18.84 -8.92
C GLY A 129 0.92 19.53 -8.85
N GLY A 130 1.92 19.04 -9.58
CA GLY A 130 3.28 19.60 -9.61
C GLY A 130 4.21 19.12 -8.49
N TYR A 131 3.79 18.13 -7.69
CA TYR A 131 4.63 17.48 -6.68
C TYR A 131 5.50 16.39 -7.33
N VAL A 132 6.42 16.78 -8.21
CA VAL A 132 7.18 15.82 -9.04
C VAL A 132 8.40 15.29 -8.29
N GLU A 133 9.23 16.19 -7.78
CA GLU A 133 10.54 15.86 -7.19
C GLU A 133 10.44 14.94 -5.97
N ASP A 134 9.55 15.24 -5.03
CA ASP A 134 9.35 14.44 -3.83
C ASP A 134 8.70 13.08 -4.11
N GLN A 135 7.85 13.00 -5.14
CA GLN A 135 7.25 11.74 -5.56
C GLN A 135 8.25 10.86 -6.31
N ALA A 136 9.13 11.44 -7.12
CA ALA A 136 10.23 10.72 -7.76
C ALA A 136 11.16 10.08 -6.72
N GLU A 137 11.62 10.85 -5.73
CA GLU A 137 12.47 10.34 -4.65
C GLU A 137 11.75 9.29 -3.80
N TYR A 138 10.46 9.49 -3.49
CA TYR A 138 9.67 8.50 -2.76
C TYR A 138 9.50 7.20 -3.54
N VAL A 139 9.21 7.26 -4.84
CA VAL A 139 9.08 6.07 -5.69
C VAL A 139 10.42 5.36 -5.85
N GLN A 140 11.53 6.10 -6.04
CA GLN A 140 12.87 5.51 -6.09
C GLN A 140 13.20 4.76 -4.80
N TYR A 141 12.84 5.34 -3.64
CA TYR A 141 12.94 4.65 -2.35
C TYR A 141 12.09 3.37 -2.30
N LEU A 142 10.87 3.37 -2.82
CA LEU A 142 10.02 2.18 -2.86
C LEU A 142 10.53 1.10 -3.82
N LEU A 143 11.22 1.50 -4.90
CA LEU A 143 11.79 0.58 -5.89
C LEU A 143 13.06 -0.12 -5.41
N GLU A 144 13.71 0.39 -4.35
CA GLU A 144 14.87 -0.26 -3.73
C GLU A 144 14.42 -1.39 -2.79
N PRO A 145 14.70 -2.67 -3.11
CA PRO A 145 14.20 -3.77 -2.31
C PRO A 145 14.83 -3.77 -0.92
N SER A 146 13.99 -3.76 0.11
CA SER A 146 14.44 -3.89 1.49
C SER A 146 14.93 -5.31 1.80
N GLY A 147 15.71 -5.45 2.88
CA GLY A 147 16.11 -6.77 3.39
C GLY A 147 14.91 -7.66 3.76
N GLU A 148 13.81 -7.05 4.23
CA GLU A 148 12.55 -7.76 4.52
C GLU A 148 11.93 -8.32 3.21
N GLU A 149 11.94 -7.55 2.12
CA GLU A 149 11.40 -7.98 0.82
C GLU A 149 12.26 -9.06 0.15
N VAL A 150 13.59 -8.96 0.25
CA VAL A 150 14.50 -9.99 -0.25
C VAL A 150 14.29 -11.31 0.50
N ALA A 151 14.09 -11.25 1.83
CA ALA A 151 13.78 -12.42 2.64
C ALA A 151 12.39 -12.99 2.27
N ALA A 152 11.37 -12.14 2.10
CA ALA A 152 10.03 -12.55 1.71
C ALA A 152 10.04 -13.24 0.33
N TRP A 153 10.75 -12.70 -0.65
CA TRP A 153 10.95 -13.35 -1.95
C TRP A 153 11.55 -14.74 -1.79
N SER A 154 12.64 -14.83 -1.02
CA SER A 154 13.37 -16.09 -0.80
C SER A 154 12.48 -17.18 -0.16
N LEU A 155 11.57 -16.79 0.73
CA LEU A 155 10.61 -17.69 1.36
C LEU A 155 9.44 -18.09 0.45
N SER A 156 9.05 -17.20 -0.46
CA SER A 156 7.94 -17.40 -1.40
C SER A 156 8.33 -18.25 -2.62
N ARG A 157 9.58 -18.15 -3.07
CA ARG A 157 10.07 -18.74 -4.32
C ARG A 157 9.86 -20.25 -4.36
N GLY A 158 9.28 -20.74 -5.46
CA GLY A 158 8.99 -22.15 -5.66
C GLY A 158 7.71 -22.64 -4.96
N ARG A 159 6.97 -21.74 -4.28
CA ARG A 159 5.65 -22.02 -3.70
C ARG A 159 4.60 -21.20 -4.44
N ALA A 160 3.92 -21.80 -5.41
CA ALA A 160 3.09 -21.11 -6.40
C ALA A 160 2.17 -20.00 -5.83
N VAL A 161 1.42 -20.28 -4.75
CA VAL A 161 0.52 -19.28 -4.13
C VAL A 161 1.29 -18.15 -3.45
N ALA A 162 2.33 -18.47 -2.69
CA ALA A 162 3.13 -17.45 -2.01
C ALA A 162 3.89 -16.57 -3.02
N GLU A 163 4.41 -17.18 -4.09
CA GLU A 163 5.08 -16.48 -5.18
C GLU A 163 4.11 -15.54 -5.91
N LEU A 164 2.89 -16.01 -6.20
CA LEU A 164 1.84 -15.20 -6.80
C LEU A 164 1.47 -13.99 -5.92
N LEU A 165 1.25 -14.20 -4.62
CA LEU A 165 0.92 -13.13 -3.68
C LEU A 165 2.08 -12.13 -3.51
N TYR A 166 3.32 -12.61 -3.49
CA TYR A 166 4.50 -11.75 -3.47
C TYR A 166 4.57 -10.90 -4.75
N LEU A 167 4.46 -11.50 -5.94
CA LEU A 167 4.51 -10.75 -7.20
C LEU A 167 3.35 -9.74 -7.30
N ALA A 168 2.15 -10.10 -6.84
CA ALA A 168 1.02 -9.19 -6.77
C ALA A 168 1.27 -8.01 -5.81
N SER A 169 2.00 -8.21 -4.70
CA SER A 169 2.34 -7.12 -3.80
C SER A 169 3.36 -6.15 -4.40
N GLN A 170 4.28 -6.64 -5.23
CA GLN A 170 5.24 -5.81 -5.96
C GLN A 170 4.58 -4.95 -7.04
N PHE A 171 3.41 -5.37 -7.55
CA PHE A 171 2.67 -4.57 -8.54
C PHE A 171 2.26 -3.19 -7.99
N LYS A 172 2.05 -3.06 -6.68
CA LYS A 172 1.80 -1.77 -6.02
C LYS A 172 2.89 -0.75 -6.35
N VAL A 173 4.15 -1.13 -6.19
CA VAL A 173 5.31 -0.24 -6.41
C VAL A 173 5.39 0.18 -7.88
N LEU A 174 5.17 -0.76 -8.79
CA LEU A 174 5.17 -0.48 -10.23
C LEU A 174 4.03 0.46 -10.64
N ALA A 175 2.84 0.26 -10.06
CA ALA A 175 1.69 1.11 -10.30
C ALA A 175 1.90 2.54 -9.75
N CYS A 176 2.49 2.65 -8.55
CA CYS A 176 2.93 3.91 -7.95
C CYS A 176 3.94 4.64 -8.86
N ALA A 177 4.90 3.94 -9.47
CA ALA A 177 5.89 4.53 -10.36
C ALA A 177 5.33 5.00 -11.71
N SER A 178 4.29 4.33 -12.22
CA SER A 178 3.84 4.49 -13.60
C SER A 178 3.51 5.94 -14.01
N PRO A 179 2.86 6.80 -13.20
CA PRO A 179 2.56 8.18 -13.60
C PRO A 179 3.80 9.06 -13.85
N LEU A 180 4.95 8.71 -13.28
CA LEU A 180 6.19 9.48 -13.41
C LEU A 180 7.00 9.10 -14.66
N LEU A 181 6.66 7.98 -15.31
CA LEU A 181 7.35 7.49 -16.51
C LEU A 181 7.01 8.28 -17.78
N GLU A 182 5.86 8.97 -17.82
CA GLU A 182 5.38 9.66 -19.01
C GLU A 182 6.33 10.80 -19.47
N ASP A 183 7.11 11.38 -18.54
CA ASP A 183 7.99 12.53 -18.81
C ASP A 183 9.47 12.30 -18.40
N ASN A 184 9.93 11.04 -18.29
CA ASN A 184 11.28 10.69 -17.77
C ASN A 184 11.59 11.34 -16.40
N SER A 185 10.59 11.42 -15.52
CA SER A 185 10.75 11.98 -14.17
C SER A 185 11.26 10.96 -13.15
N LEU A 186 11.59 9.74 -13.60
CA LEU A 186 12.19 8.64 -12.84
C LEU A 186 13.56 8.26 -13.40
#